data_AF-A0ABD2DYB7-F1
#
_entry.id   AF-A0ABD2DYB7-F1
#
_cell.length_a   1.000
_cell.length_b   1.000
_cell.length_c   1.000
_cell.angle_alpha   90.00
_cell.angle_beta   90.00
_cell.angle_gamma   90.00
#
_symmetry.space_group_name_H-M   'P 1'
#
loop_
_entity.id
_entity.type
_entity.pdbx_description
1 polymer ?
#
loop_
_entity_poly.entity_id
_entity_poly.type
_entity_poly.pdbx_seq_one_letter_code
_entity_poly.pdbx_strand_id
1 'polypeptide(L)'
;MIPWPASDRKKSECAFKKKSNEELQDSYLLPISEDKVMEGKGQSPFDPAHKHTAVLVDGMLYSGTMNNFLGSEPILMRTLGSQPVLKTDTFLRWLHPDASFVAAIPSTQVVYFFFEETASEFDFFEKLHTSRVARVCKNDVGGEKLLQKKWTTFLKAQLLCTQPGQLPFNVIRHAVLLPADSSTVPHIYAVFTSQWQVGGTRSSAVCAFSLIDIERVFKGKYKELNKETSRWTTYRGPETNPRPGSCSVGPSSDKALTFMKDHFLMDERVVGIPLLVKSGVEYTQLAVETAQGLDGRSHLVMYLGTTTGSLHKAVVSRDSSAHLVEEIQLFPDPEPVRNLLLAPTQGAVFVGFSGGVWRVPRANCSVYESCVDCVLARDPHCAWDPESQICRLLSSPNLNSWKQDVEQGNPGWACTNGPMGRRLRPQSRPQIIKEVLAVPSSILELPCPHPSALASYHWSHGTAPAPEASSTVYNGSLLLILQDGVGGLYQCWATENGFSYPVVSYWVNSQDQPLALDPELAGIPREHVEIPLTRVSGGVALAAQRSYWPHFLTVTVLLALVLSGALIILLASPLGALRARGKVQGCGTLPPREKAPLSKEQHLQPPKEHRTSASDVDTDNNCLGTELA
;
A
#
# COMPACT_ATOMS: atom_id res chain seq x y z
N MET A 1 15.81 20.12 17.55
CA MET A 1 14.60 20.74 16.95
C MET A 1 14.29 22.01 17.73
N ILE A 2 13.70 23.02 17.08
CA ILE A 2 13.19 24.22 17.78
C ILE A 2 11.69 23.98 18.02
N PRO A 3 11.18 23.99 19.26
CA PRO A 3 9.77 23.77 19.55
C PRO A 3 8.92 24.95 19.06
N TRP A 4 7.72 24.67 18.56
CA TRP A 4 6.73 25.69 18.20
C TRP A 4 5.29 25.24 18.52
N PRO A 5 4.95 25.06 19.82
CA PRO A 5 3.59 24.70 20.21
C PRO A 5 2.61 25.86 19.97
N ALA A 6 1.33 25.53 19.77
CA ALA A 6 0.26 26.54 19.83
C ALA A 6 -0.03 26.91 21.30
N SER A 7 -0.31 28.18 21.56
CA SER A 7 -0.71 28.65 22.89
C SER A 7 -2.03 28.02 23.34
N ASP A 8 -2.23 27.86 24.65
CA ASP A 8 -3.43 27.23 25.23
C ASP A 8 -4.73 27.86 24.74
N ARG A 9 -4.74 29.19 24.56
CA ARG A 9 -5.85 29.91 23.93
C ARG A 9 -6.17 29.37 22.54
N LYS A 10 -5.17 29.19 21.67
CA LYS A 10 -5.35 28.61 20.32
C LYS A 10 -5.78 27.14 20.40
N LYS A 11 -5.28 26.36 21.37
CA LYS A 11 -5.75 24.98 21.62
C LYS A 11 -7.24 24.97 22.00
N SER A 12 -7.68 25.84 22.91
CA SER A 12 -9.10 25.98 23.28
C SER A 12 -9.99 26.47 22.14
N GLU A 13 -9.52 27.45 21.35
CA GLU A 13 -10.21 27.92 20.13
C GLU A 13 -10.33 26.82 19.06
N CYS A 14 -9.40 25.87 19.00
CA CYS A 14 -9.47 24.67 18.15
C CYS A 14 -10.47 23.64 18.70
N ALA A 15 -10.37 23.30 19.99
CA ALA A 15 -11.28 22.37 20.66
C ALA A 15 -12.75 22.82 20.59
N PHE A 16 -13.02 24.13 20.70
CA PHE A 16 -14.37 24.69 20.54
C PHE A 16 -14.97 24.42 19.13
N LYS A 17 -14.13 24.25 18.11
CA LYS A 17 -14.52 23.85 16.75
C LYS A 17 -14.67 22.32 16.58
N LYS A 18 -14.70 21.56 17.69
CA LYS A 18 -14.89 20.09 17.75
C LYS A 18 -13.81 19.28 17.01
N LYS A 19 -12.55 19.71 17.08
CA LYS A 19 -11.37 18.89 16.70
C LYS A 19 -10.71 18.32 17.97
N SER A 20 -10.08 17.16 17.87
CA SER A 20 -9.28 16.64 18.98
C SER A 20 -7.98 17.43 19.14
N ASN A 21 -7.50 17.56 20.38
CA ASN A 21 -6.29 18.32 20.71
C ASN A 21 -5.00 17.49 20.61
N GLU A 22 -5.08 16.25 20.10
CA GLU A 22 -4.11 15.18 20.40
C GLU A 22 -2.71 15.38 19.78
N GLU A 23 -2.57 16.16 18.70
CA GLU A 23 -1.27 16.46 18.08
C GLU A 23 -0.64 17.79 18.56
N LEU A 24 -1.27 18.54 19.47
CA LEU A 24 -0.76 19.82 19.99
C LEU A 24 0.05 19.65 21.29
N GLN A 25 1.12 18.84 21.22
CA GLN A 25 2.00 18.56 22.36
C GLN A 25 2.71 19.80 22.91
N ASP A 26 2.81 19.86 24.24
CA ASP A 26 3.51 20.92 24.97
C ASP A 26 5.02 20.73 24.96
N SER A 27 5.74 21.80 24.66
CA SER A 27 7.19 21.90 24.87
C SER A 27 7.58 23.34 25.17
N TYR A 28 8.22 23.55 26.33
CA TYR A 28 8.60 24.89 26.79
C TYR A 28 9.94 25.30 26.18
N LEU A 29 9.97 26.41 25.42
CA LEU A 29 10.92 27.55 25.51
C LEU A 29 11.07 28.33 24.19
N LEU A 30 11.33 29.64 24.35
CA LEU A 30 11.65 30.69 23.36
C LEU A 30 10.67 30.87 22.17
N PRO A 31 9.80 31.91 22.21
CA PRO A 31 8.94 32.22 21.08
C PRO A 31 9.74 32.75 19.88
N ILE A 32 9.36 32.31 18.68
CA ILE A 32 9.70 33.01 17.44
C ILE A 32 9.03 34.39 17.50
N SER A 33 9.77 35.46 17.19
CA SER A 33 9.22 36.83 17.11
C SER A 33 7.95 36.85 16.27
N GLU A 34 6.84 37.35 16.80
CA GLU A 34 5.55 37.36 16.09
C GLU A 34 5.65 38.12 14.76
N ASP A 35 6.56 39.10 14.66
CA ASP A 35 6.91 39.88 13.47
C ASP A 35 7.44 39.04 12.29
N LYS A 36 7.80 37.77 12.53
CA LYS A 36 8.26 36.80 11.52
C LYS A 36 7.22 35.73 11.18
N VAL A 37 6.03 35.78 11.80
CA VAL A 37 4.96 34.80 11.56
C VAL A 37 4.07 35.28 10.42
N MET A 38 3.89 34.42 9.40
CA MET A 38 3.04 34.69 8.23
C MET A 38 1.79 33.81 8.23
N GLU A 39 0.71 34.25 7.58
CA GLU A 39 -0.47 33.43 7.36
C GLU A 39 -0.15 32.27 6.39
N GLY A 40 -0.12 31.04 6.90
CA GLY A 40 0.18 29.83 6.11
C GLY A 40 -0.96 29.31 5.23
N LYS A 41 -2.06 30.06 5.08
CA LYS A 41 -3.25 29.63 4.33
C LYS A 41 -2.91 29.35 2.85
N GLY A 42 -3.16 28.12 2.41
CA GLY A 42 -2.81 27.64 1.06
C GLY A 42 -1.33 27.29 0.88
N GLN A 43 -0.49 27.50 1.90
CA GLN A 43 0.90 27.02 1.96
C GLN A 43 1.01 25.72 2.78
N SER A 44 0.18 25.59 3.82
CA SER A 44 0.05 24.42 4.71
C SER A 44 -1.44 24.07 4.88
N PRO A 45 -1.81 22.79 5.08
CA PRO A 45 -3.18 22.43 5.42
C PRO A 45 -3.57 22.90 6.84
N PHE A 46 -4.88 23.00 7.08
CA PHE A 46 -5.46 23.24 8.42
C PHE A 46 -5.62 21.96 9.26
N ASP A 47 -5.72 20.81 8.60
CA ASP A 47 -5.91 19.50 9.24
C ASP A 47 -4.68 18.64 8.91
N PRO A 48 -4.00 18.04 9.91
CA PRO A 48 -2.82 17.22 9.69
C PRO A 48 -3.09 15.95 8.86
N ALA A 49 -4.34 15.48 8.79
CA ALA A 49 -4.72 14.35 7.95
C ALA A 49 -4.82 14.70 6.45
N HIS A 50 -4.86 15.98 6.06
CA HIS A 50 -4.87 16.36 4.65
C HIS A 50 -3.48 16.23 4.02
N LYS A 51 -3.38 15.37 3.00
CA LYS A 51 -2.18 15.27 2.17
C LYS A 51 -1.88 16.63 1.53
N HIS A 52 -0.60 16.94 1.47
CA HIS A 52 -0.09 18.20 0.94
C HIS A 52 1.29 17.97 0.34
N THR A 53 1.71 18.89 -0.50
CA THR A 53 3.06 18.91 -1.06
C THR A 53 3.53 20.34 -1.23
N ALA A 54 4.83 20.57 -1.11
CA ALA A 54 5.42 21.86 -1.38
C ALA A 54 6.87 21.72 -1.86
N VAL A 55 7.31 22.66 -2.71
CA VAL A 55 8.70 22.77 -3.14
C VAL A 55 9.12 24.24 -3.21
N LEU A 56 10.32 24.53 -2.71
CA LEU A 56 10.95 25.85 -2.79
C LEU A 56 11.85 25.90 -4.02
N VAL A 57 11.57 26.81 -4.96
CA VAL A 57 12.28 26.91 -6.24
C VAL A 57 12.48 28.39 -6.55
N ASP A 58 13.72 28.79 -6.85
CA ASP A 58 14.07 30.16 -7.24
C ASP A 58 13.57 31.22 -6.21
N GLY A 59 13.57 30.85 -4.92
CA GLY A 59 13.09 31.69 -3.79
C GLY A 59 11.56 31.76 -3.62
N MET A 60 10.79 31.02 -4.43
CA MET A 60 9.33 30.97 -4.41
C MET A 60 8.84 29.61 -3.90
N LEU A 61 7.83 29.61 -3.05
CA LEU A 61 7.19 28.40 -2.52
C LEU A 61 5.99 28.02 -3.39
N TYR A 62 6.10 26.85 -4.01
CA TYR A 62 5.05 26.21 -4.80
C TYR A 62 4.35 25.15 -3.91
N SER A 63 3.07 25.33 -3.60
CA SER A 63 2.32 24.46 -2.67
C SER A 63 1.06 23.88 -3.31
N GLY A 64 0.72 22.64 -2.93
CA GLY A 64 -0.54 21.97 -3.24
C GLY A 64 -1.16 21.43 -1.95
N THR A 65 -2.31 21.98 -1.54
CA THR A 65 -2.95 21.65 -0.25
C THR A 65 -4.43 22.07 -0.22
N MET A 66 -5.06 22.06 0.96
CA MET A 66 -6.41 22.58 1.20
C MET A 66 -6.39 24.02 1.73
N ASN A 67 -7.11 24.92 1.06
CA ASN A 67 -7.21 26.36 1.36
C ASN A 67 -8.12 26.70 2.55
N ASN A 68 -9.00 25.79 2.97
CA ASN A 68 -10.00 26.05 4.00
C ASN A 68 -9.97 25.00 5.13
N PHE A 69 -10.57 25.36 6.26
CA PHE A 69 -10.65 24.50 7.46
C PHE A 69 -11.48 23.23 7.24
N LEU A 70 -12.37 23.21 6.26
CA LEU A 70 -13.27 22.09 5.97
C LEU A 70 -12.64 21.01 5.07
N GLY A 71 -11.51 21.27 4.41
CA GLY A 71 -10.91 20.32 3.46
C GLY A 71 -11.66 20.20 2.13
N SER A 72 -12.37 21.25 1.70
CA SER A 72 -13.22 21.24 0.50
C SER A 72 -12.79 22.20 -0.61
N GLU A 73 -11.72 22.97 -0.39
CA GLU A 73 -11.14 23.90 -1.36
C GLU A 73 -9.67 23.54 -1.63
N PRO A 74 -9.37 22.60 -2.54
CA PRO A 74 -8.00 22.32 -2.93
C PRO A 74 -7.41 23.50 -3.71
N ILE A 75 -6.14 23.79 -3.45
CA ILE A 75 -5.42 24.92 -4.03
C ILE A 75 -4.01 24.51 -4.43
N LEU A 76 -3.61 24.94 -5.63
CA LEU A 76 -2.22 24.94 -6.10
C LEU A 76 -1.78 26.40 -6.21
N MET A 77 -0.81 26.79 -5.41
CA MET A 77 -0.43 28.19 -5.17
C MET A 77 1.09 28.40 -5.34
N ARG A 78 1.48 29.60 -5.75
CA ARG A 78 2.85 30.10 -5.62
C ARG A 78 2.85 31.33 -4.72
N THR A 79 3.70 31.29 -3.71
CA THR A 79 3.90 32.34 -2.70
C THR A 79 5.39 32.61 -2.52
N LEU A 80 5.71 33.63 -1.71
CA LEU A 80 7.08 34.11 -1.46
C LEU A 80 7.80 34.60 -2.73
N GLY A 81 9.01 35.12 -2.57
CA GLY A 81 9.80 35.70 -3.65
C GLY A 81 9.25 37.04 -4.17
N SER A 82 9.75 37.46 -5.35
CA SER A 82 9.45 38.74 -5.99
C SER A 82 8.32 38.69 -7.03
N GLN A 83 7.89 37.49 -7.42
CA GLN A 83 6.84 37.27 -8.41
C GLN A 83 5.44 37.43 -7.78
N PRO A 84 4.40 37.78 -8.57
CA PRO A 84 3.04 37.87 -8.05
C PRO A 84 2.56 36.52 -7.52
N VAL A 85 1.79 36.57 -6.44
CA VAL A 85 1.09 35.40 -5.88
C VAL A 85 0.05 34.90 -6.88
N LEU A 86 0.20 33.65 -7.32
CA LEU A 86 -0.72 32.98 -8.24
C LEU A 86 -1.34 31.76 -7.58
N LYS A 87 -2.60 31.48 -7.93
CA LYS A 87 -3.33 30.30 -7.44
C LYS A 87 -4.30 29.73 -8.48
N THR A 88 -4.71 28.49 -8.27
CA THR A 88 -5.89 27.91 -8.93
C THR A 88 -7.17 28.61 -8.47
N ASP A 89 -8.20 28.52 -9.31
CA ASP A 89 -9.52 29.08 -9.02
C ASP A 89 -10.54 27.98 -8.69
N THR A 90 -11.27 28.15 -7.58
CA THR A 90 -12.25 27.19 -7.08
C THR A 90 -13.57 27.22 -7.86
N PHE A 91 -13.95 28.35 -8.45
CA PHE A 91 -15.16 28.47 -9.27
C PHE A 91 -14.97 27.88 -10.68
N LEU A 92 -13.76 27.98 -11.24
CA LEU A 92 -13.41 27.37 -12.53
C LEU A 92 -13.21 25.84 -12.47
N ARG A 93 -13.24 25.23 -11.26
CA ARG A 93 -13.12 23.77 -11.04
C ARG A 93 -11.92 23.11 -11.74
N TRP A 94 -10.80 23.83 -11.83
CA TRP A 94 -9.53 23.30 -12.36
C TRP A 94 -9.02 22.09 -11.58
N LEU A 95 -9.38 22.01 -10.30
CA LEU A 95 -9.20 20.86 -9.41
C LEU A 95 -10.59 20.42 -8.93
N HIS A 96 -10.83 19.11 -8.85
CA HIS A 96 -12.04 18.62 -8.19
C HIS A 96 -11.96 18.83 -6.67
N PRO A 97 -13.06 19.07 -5.92
CA PRO A 97 -13.02 19.40 -4.48
C PRO A 97 -12.34 18.38 -3.54
N ASP A 98 -12.07 17.15 -3.99
CA ASP A 98 -11.38 16.10 -3.25
C ASP A 98 -9.90 15.91 -3.67
N ALA A 99 -9.36 16.83 -4.48
CA ALA A 99 -7.99 16.72 -4.99
C ALA A 99 -6.96 16.67 -3.85
N SER A 100 -6.10 15.64 -3.87
CA SER A 100 -5.23 15.26 -2.77
C SER A 100 -3.79 15.08 -3.27
N PHE A 101 -2.91 16.00 -2.86
CA PHE A 101 -1.58 16.17 -3.44
C PHE A 101 -0.52 15.26 -2.79
N VAL A 102 0.35 14.67 -3.61
CA VAL A 102 1.37 13.71 -3.16
C VAL A 102 2.82 14.11 -3.49
N ALA A 103 3.06 14.92 -4.52
CA ALA A 103 4.40 15.42 -4.85
C ALA A 103 4.37 16.71 -5.69
N ALA A 104 5.40 17.55 -5.53
CA ALA A 104 5.71 18.66 -6.42
C ALA A 104 7.16 18.54 -6.89
N ILE A 105 7.36 18.45 -8.21
CA ILE A 105 8.64 18.15 -8.84
C ILE A 105 9.04 19.31 -9.76
N PRO A 106 10.12 20.04 -9.46
CA PRO A 106 10.60 21.13 -10.31
C PRO A 106 11.36 20.57 -11.52
N SER A 107 11.16 21.20 -12.67
CA SER A 107 11.97 21.04 -13.87
C SER A 107 12.63 22.39 -14.22
N THR A 108 13.19 22.52 -15.42
CA THR A 108 13.88 23.73 -15.89
C THR A 108 12.94 24.94 -15.90
N GLN A 109 11.86 24.87 -16.70
CA GLN A 109 10.90 25.98 -16.91
C GLN A 109 9.57 25.83 -16.17
N VAL A 110 9.26 24.63 -15.67
CA VAL A 110 7.96 24.29 -15.08
C VAL A 110 8.10 23.66 -13.70
N VAL A 111 7.03 23.68 -12.92
CA VAL A 111 6.85 22.84 -11.73
C VAL A 111 5.68 21.90 -12.00
N TYR A 112 5.93 20.60 -11.84
CA TYR A 112 4.92 19.55 -11.94
C TYR A 112 4.31 19.26 -10.58
N PHE A 113 3.01 18.93 -10.56
CA PHE A 113 2.27 18.56 -9.36
C PHE A 113 1.55 17.24 -9.58
N PHE A 114 1.66 16.34 -8.61
CA PHE A 114 1.10 15.00 -8.63
C PHE A 114 0.02 14.87 -7.56
N PHE A 115 -1.16 14.39 -7.94
CA PHE A 115 -2.33 14.29 -7.05
C PHE A 115 -3.33 13.25 -7.55
N GLU A 116 -4.18 12.76 -6.65
CA GLU A 116 -5.43 12.07 -6.98
C GLU A 116 -6.60 13.07 -6.97
N GLU A 117 -7.64 12.84 -7.78
CA GLU A 117 -8.92 13.57 -7.72
C GLU A 117 -10.05 12.67 -8.27
N THR A 118 -11.33 12.97 -8.01
CA THR A 118 -12.43 12.36 -8.77
C THR A 118 -12.40 12.81 -10.24
N ALA A 119 -12.54 11.85 -11.16
CA ALA A 119 -12.41 12.03 -12.60
C ALA A 119 -13.74 12.49 -13.24
N SER A 120 -13.95 13.81 -13.32
CA SER A 120 -15.16 14.41 -13.90
C SER A 120 -15.38 14.13 -15.40
N GLU A 121 -14.40 13.54 -16.08
CA GLU A 121 -14.47 13.17 -17.49
C GLU A 121 -14.98 11.75 -17.79
N PHE A 122 -15.31 10.98 -16.75
CA PHE A 122 -15.93 9.66 -16.87
C PHE A 122 -17.27 9.63 -16.14
N ASP A 123 -18.27 9.06 -16.80
CA ASP A 123 -19.57 8.74 -16.19
C ASP A 123 -19.50 7.28 -15.72
N PHE A 124 -19.55 7.08 -14.40
CA PHE A 124 -19.41 5.76 -13.75
C PHE A 124 -20.33 5.70 -12.54
N PHE A 125 -20.86 4.52 -12.22
CA PHE A 125 -21.85 4.33 -11.15
C PHE A 125 -21.30 4.61 -9.75
N GLU A 126 -19.97 4.49 -9.58
CA GLU A 126 -19.21 4.91 -8.41
C GLU A 126 -18.34 6.13 -8.74
N LYS A 127 -17.86 6.83 -7.71
CA LYS A 127 -16.82 7.85 -7.90
C LYS A 127 -15.55 7.19 -8.41
N LEU A 128 -15.19 7.50 -9.66
CA LEU A 128 -13.93 7.06 -10.24
C LEU A 128 -12.82 8.05 -9.85
N HIS A 129 -11.87 7.61 -9.03
CA HIS A 129 -10.66 8.38 -8.79
C HIS A 129 -9.69 8.24 -9.97
N THR A 130 -8.87 9.26 -10.18
CA THR A 130 -7.81 9.23 -11.19
C THR A 130 -6.58 9.97 -10.71
N SER A 131 -5.43 9.50 -11.15
CA SER A 131 -4.14 10.12 -10.86
C SER A 131 -3.83 11.16 -11.92
N ARG A 132 -3.30 12.30 -11.47
CA ARG A 132 -2.99 13.45 -12.32
C ARG A 132 -1.53 13.86 -12.22
N VAL A 133 -1.00 14.30 -13.34
CA VAL A 133 0.10 15.25 -13.39
C VAL A 133 -0.44 16.59 -13.88
N ALA A 134 -0.21 17.66 -13.14
CA ALA A 134 -0.39 19.02 -13.61
C ALA A 134 0.96 19.72 -13.76
N ARG A 135 0.99 20.82 -14.52
CA ARG A 135 2.16 21.71 -14.61
C ARG A 135 1.74 23.18 -14.55
N VAL A 136 2.67 24.01 -14.08
CA VAL A 136 2.64 25.48 -14.21
C VAL A 136 4.02 25.97 -14.62
N CYS A 137 4.10 27.06 -15.39
CA CYS A 137 5.37 27.67 -15.77
C CYS A 137 5.92 28.55 -14.66
N LYS A 138 7.23 28.52 -14.43
CA LYS A 138 7.88 29.33 -13.39
C LYS A 138 7.76 30.83 -13.64
N ASN A 139 7.79 31.22 -14.91
CA ASN A 139 7.70 32.61 -15.38
C ASN A 139 6.25 33.13 -15.52
N ASP A 140 5.23 32.35 -15.13
CA ASP A 140 3.84 32.83 -15.14
C ASP A 140 3.68 34.01 -14.17
N VAL A 141 3.02 35.08 -14.63
CA VAL A 141 2.76 36.32 -13.87
C VAL A 141 1.27 36.55 -13.62
N GLY A 142 0.40 35.65 -14.08
CA GLY A 142 -1.03 35.87 -14.13
C GLY A 142 -1.46 36.68 -15.36
N GLY A 143 -2.76 36.86 -15.54
CA GLY A 143 -3.30 37.70 -16.61
C GLY A 143 -3.62 39.12 -16.13
N GLU A 144 -3.58 40.09 -17.04
CA GLU A 144 -3.75 41.51 -16.72
C GLU A 144 -5.21 41.89 -16.42
N LYS A 145 -6.17 41.35 -17.19
CA LYS A 145 -7.61 41.62 -17.08
C LYS A 145 -8.38 40.36 -16.72
N LEU A 146 -8.21 39.33 -17.52
CA LEU A 146 -8.68 37.97 -17.22
C LEU A 146 -7.63 37.23 -16.40
N LEU A 147 -8.05 36.30 -15.54
CA LEU A 147 -7.14 35.48 -14.72
C LEU A 147 -6.13 36.29 -13.87
N GLN A 148 -6.52 37.47 -13.40
CA GLN A 148 -5.75 38.24 -12.41
C GLN A 148 -5.44 37.42 -11.16
N LYS A 149 -4.16 37.35 -10.78
CA LYS A 149 -3.64 36.56 -9.64
C LYS A 149 -3.96 35.05 -9.73
N LYS A 150 -4.24 34.55 -10.93
CA LYS A 150 -4.53 33.13 -11.23
C LYS A 150 -3.55 32.63 -12.27
N TRP A 151 -3.28 31.32 -12.28
CA TRP A 151 -2.39 30.72 -13.28
C TRP A 151 -2.92 30.95 -14.70
N THR A 152 -2.03 31.33 -15.62
CA THR A 152 -2.31 31.36 -17.07
C THR A 152 -1.76 30.12 -17.77
N THR A 153 -0.90 29.37 -17.07
CA THR A 153 -0.16 28.22 -17.60
C THR A 153 -0.56 26.86 -17.00
N PHE A 154 -1.59 26.81 -16.14
CA PHE A 154 -2.05 25.57 -15.53
C PHE A 154 -2.68 24.61 -16.55
N LEU A 155 -2.11 23.41 -16.67
CA LEU A 155 -2.67 22.28 -17.41
C LEU A 155 -2.54 21.00 -16.59
N LYS A 156 -3.48 20.05 -16.73
CA LYS A 156 -3.41 18.71 -16.13
C LYS A 156 -3.69 17.59 -17.13
N ALA A 157 -3.07 16.42 -16.92
CA ALA A 157 -3.26 15.21 -17.71
C ALA A 157 -3.45 13.99 -16.79
N GLN A 158 -4.09 12.94 -17.30
CA GLN A 158 -4.22 11.66 -16.59
C GLN A 158 -2.90 10.90 -16.60
N LEU A 159 -2.51 10.33 -15.45
CA LEU A 159 -1.50 9.28 -15.32
C LEU A 159 -2.20 7.91 -15.35
N LEU A 160 -1.67 6.97 -16.13
CA LEU A 160 -2.17 5.59 -16.20
C LEU A 160 -1.06 4.60 -15.78
N CYS A 161 -1.32 3.84 -14.72
CA CYS A 161 -0.50 2.71 -14.28
C CYS A 161 -1.36 1.44 -14.30
N THR A 162 -1.05 0.50 -15.21
CA THR A 162 -1.89 -0.69 -15.49
C THR A 162 -1.03 -1.88 -15.87
N GLN A 163 -1.38 -3.06 -15.34
CA GLN A 163 -0.77 -4.34 -15.71
C GLN A 163 -1.85 -5.23 -16.39
N PRO A 164 -1.54 -5.94 -17.48
CA PRO A 164 -2.48 -6.90 -18.08
C PRO A 164 -2.97 -7.93 -17.06
N GLY A 165 -4.27 -8.21 -17.05
CA GLY A 165 -4.90 -9.15 -16.11
C GLY A 165 -5.09 -8.63 -14.68
N GLN A 166 -4.78 -7.36 -14.39
CA GLN A 166 -5.01 -6.71 -13.10
C GLN A 166 -6.00 -5.55 -13.20
N LEU A 167 -6.60 -5.16 -12.08
CA LEU A 167 -7.36 -3.91 -11.97
C LEU A 167 -6.41 -2.70 -12.11
N PRO A 168 -6.89 -1.56 -12.64
CA PRO A 168 -6.03 -0.39 -12.84
C PRO A 168 -5.60 0.25 -11.51
N PHE A 169 -4.32 0.62 -11.42
CA PHE A 169 -3.76 1.29 -10.25
C PHE A 169 -3.96 2.80 -10.39
N ASN A 170 -5.19 3.23 -10.12
CA ASN A 170 -5.70 4.56 -10.47
C ASN A 170 -5.48 5.64 -9.39
N VAL A 171 -5.05 5.27 -8.18
CA VAL A 171 -4.83 6.17 -7.04
C VAL A 171 -3.34 6.28 -6.72
N ILE A 172 -2.75 7.45 -6.95
CA ILE A 172 -1.33 7.73 -6.67
C ILE A 172 -1.11 7.95 -5.16
N ARG A 173 0.01 7.45 -4.63
CA ARG A 173 0.40 7.58 -3.22
C ARG A 173 1.64 8.45 -3.00
N HIS A 174 2.68 8.30 -3.84
CA HIS A 174 3.87 9.15 -3.83
C HIS A 174 4.52 9.16 -5.23
N ALA A 175 5.33 10.18 -5.52
CA ALA A 175 6.09 10.28 -6.76
C ALA A 175 7.45 10.96 -6.53
N VAL A 176 8.50 10.43 -7.16
CA VAL A 176 9.88 10.94 -7.09
C VAL A 176 10.48 11.07 -8.48
N LEU A 177 11.33 12.09 -8.65
CA LEU A 177 12.14 12.25 -9.84
C LEU A 177 13.49 11.56 -9.61
N LEU A 178 13.88 10.66 -10.52
CA LEU A 178 15.29 10.32 -10.70
C LEU A 178 15.85 11.29 -11.76
N PRO A 179 16.86 12.13 -11.41
CA PRO A 179 17.53 12.97 -12.39
C PRO A 179 18.15 12.13 -13.51
N ALA A 180 18.36 12.77 -14.66
CA ALA A 180 19.16 12.19 -15.73
C ALA A 180 20.64 12.19 -15.33
N ASP A 181 21.30 11.05 -15.54
CA ASP A 181 22.74 10.98 -15.71
C ASP A 181 23.11 11.34 -17.16
N SER A 182 24.40 11.44 -17.47
CA SER A 182 24.89 11.90 -18.78
C SER A 182 24.44 11.08 -20.02
N SER A 183 23.77 9.95 -19.82
CA SER A 183 23.30 9.04 -20.87
C SER A 183 21.82 8.64 -20.75
N THR A 184 21.06 9.18 -19.78
CA THR A 184 19.67 8.75 -19.52
C THR A 184 18.67 9.90 -19.64
N VAL A 185 17.41 9.57 -19.90
CA VAL A 185 16.28 10.51 -19.86
C VAL A 185 15.79 10.59 -18.41
N PRO A 186 15.41 11.77 -17.87
CA PRO A 186 14.88 11.84 -16.52
C PRO A 186 13.51 11.15 -16.43
N HIS A 187 13.33 10.32 -15.41
CA HIS A 187 12.11 9.54 -15.20
C HIS A 187 11.49 9.88 -13.85
N ILE A 188 10.15 9.95 -13.85
CA ILE A 188 9.36 10.06 -12.63
C ILE A 188 8.86 8.67 -12.28
N TYR A 189 9.22 8.20 -11.09
CA TYR A 189 8.74 6.94 -10.53
C TYR A 189 7.64 7.26 -9.54
N ALA A 190 6.48 6.64 -9.71
CA ALA A 190 5.34 6.85 -8.84
C ALA A 190 4.73 5.53 -8.40
N VAL A 191 4.25 5.52 -7.17
CA VAL A 191 3.61 4.37 -6.53
C VAL A 191 2.11 4.61 -6.43
N PHE A 192 1.35 3.57 -6.78
CA PHE A 192 -0.10 3.62 -6.96
C PHE A 192 -0.76 2.45 -6.24
N THR A 193 -2.02 2.64 -5.90
CA THR A 193 -2.96 1.63 -5.38
C THR A 193 -4.17 1.54 -6.31
N SER A 194 -4.80 0.37 -6.38
CA SER A 194 -6.15 0.24 -6.95
C SER A 194 -7.19 0.77 -5.96
N GLN A 195 -8.20 1.53 -6.42
CA GLN A 195 -9.34 1.89 -5.57
C GLN A 195 -10.22 0.68 -5.21
N TRP A 196 -10.19 -0.36 -6.05
CA TRP A 196 -10.92 -1.62 -5.87
C TRP A 196 -10.03 -2.74 -5.34
N GLN A 197 -10.63 -3.71 -4.65
CA GLN A 197 -9.95 -4.86 -4.07
C GLN A 197 -10.45 -6.15 -4.71
N VAL A 198 -9.54 -7.11 -4.92
CA VAL A 198 -9.90 -8.46 -5.38
C VAL A 198 -9.75 -9.42 -4.20
N GLY A 199 -10.82 -10.14 -3.85
CA GLY A 199 -10.83 -11.07 -2.71
C GLY A 199 -10.53 -10.41 -1.36
N GLY A 200 -10.85 -9.12 -1.19
CA GLY A 200 -10.51 -8.33 0.01
C GLY A 200 -9.02 -7.96 0.13
N THR A 201 -8.18 -8.34 -0.84
CA THR A 201 -6.76 -7.98 -0.84
C THR A 201 -6.53 -6.63 -1.51
N ARG A 202 -5.74 -5.77 -0.87
CA ARG A 202 -5.23 -4.53 -1.45
C ARG A 202 -3.99 -4.82 -2.28
N SER A 203 -3.77 -4.03 -3.32
CA SER A 203 -2.63 -4.18 -4.21
C SER A 203 -2.01 -2.82 -4.56
N SER A 204 -0.70 -2.84 -4.75
CA SER A 204 0.09 -1.68 -5.14
C SER A 204 0.90 -1.96 -6.40
N ALA A 205 1.18 -0.91 -7.16
CA ALA A 205 2.10 -0.95 -8.29
C ALA A 205 3.06 0.25 -8.27
N VAL A 206 4.24 0.07 -8.86
CA VAL A 206 5.19 1.16 -9.13
C VAL A 206 5.32 1.28 -10.65
N CYS A 207 5.11 2.49 -11.18
CA CYS A 207 5.25 2.79 -12.61
C CYS A 207 6.31 3.88 -12.86
N ALA A 208 7.08 3.72 -13.94
CA ALA A 208 7.96 4.75 -14.49
C ALA A 208 7.26 5.57 -15.57
N PHE A 209 7.47 6.89 -15.55
CA PHE A 209 6.98 7.83 -16.56
C PHE A 209 8.15 8.65 -17.10
N SER A 210 8.40 8.57 -18.40
CA SER A 210 9.39 9.41 -19.08
C SER A 210 8.94 10.87 -19.07
N LEU A 211 9.84 11.80 -18.71
CA LEU A 211 9.53 13.23 -18.76
C LEU A 211 9.21 13.70 -20.19
N ILE A 212 9.79 13.05 -21.20
CA ILE A 212 9.51 13.31 -22.62
C ILE A 212 8.05 13.02 -22.95
N ASP A 213 7.47 11.92 -22.44
CA ASP A 213 6.07 11.58 -22.67
C ASP A 213 5.11 12.52 -21.93
N ILE A 214 5.46 12.95 -20.71
CA ILE A 214 4.72 13.97 -19.98
C ILE A 214 4.69 15.27 -20.80
N GLU A 215 5.85 15.73 -21.29
CA GLU A 215 5.93 16.90 -22.15
C GLU A 215 5.15 16.75 -23.47
N ARG A 216 5.23 15.58 -24.12
CA ARG A 216 4.51 15.25 -25.35
C ARG A 216 3.00 15.37 -25.15
N VAL A 217 2.46 14.79 -24.09
CA VAL A 217 1.02 14.87 -23.76
C VAL A 217 0.58 16.32 -23.52
N PHE A 218 1.37 17.14 -22.82
CA PHE A 218 1.06 18.57 -22.65
C PHE A 218 1.22 19.41 -23.95
N LYS A 219 1.88 18.88 -24.97
CA LYS A 219 1.92 19.44 -26.35
C LYS A 219 0.81 18.85 -27.24
N GLY A 220 0.04 17.86 -26.77
CA GLY A 220 -1.05 17.17 -27.49
C GLY A 220 -2.36 17.96 -27.58
N LYS A 221 -3.52 17.30 -27.62
CA LYS A 221 -4.84 17.95 -27.71
C LYS A 221 -5.46 18.21 -26.34
N TYR A 222 -6.28 19.26 -26.25
CA TYR A 222 -7.10 19.55 -25.06
C TYR A 222 -8.38 18.73 -25.07
N LYS A 223 -8.94 18.51 -23.89
CA LYS A 223 -10.29 18.00 -23.68
C LYS A 223 -11.23 19.18 -23.41
N GLU A 224 -12.41 19.15 -24.01
CA GLU A 224 -13.46 20.18 -23.89
C GLU A 224 -14.74 19.53 -23.36
N LEU A 225 -15.40 20.20 -22.41
CA LEU A 225 -16.74 19.81 -21.94
C LEU A 225 -17.79 20.42 -22.86
N ASN A 226 -18.46 19.58 -23.65
CA ASN A 226 -19.62 19.99 -24.42
C ASN A 226 -20.78 20.29 -23.46
N LYS A 227 -21.19 21.56 -23.38
CA LYS A 227 -22.15 22.08 -22.39
C LYS A 227 -23.60 21.64 -22.64
N GLU A 228 -23.93 21.18 -23.85
CA GLU A 228 -25.27 20.71 -24.22
C GLU A 228 -25.46 19.23 -23.83
N THR A 229 -24.47 18.39 -24.13
CA THR A 229 -24.48 16.95 -23.85
C THR A 229 -23.91 16.57 -22.49
N SER A 230 -23.27 17.52 -21.80
CA SER A 230 -22.47 17.29 -20.57
C SER A 230 -21.38 16.22 -20.72
N ARG A 231 -20.87 16.01 -21.95
CA ARG A 231 -19.82 15.02 -22.25
C ARG A 231 -18.50 15.69 -22.61
N TRP A 232 -17.41 15.05 -22.19
CA TRP A 232 -16.05 15.47 -22.54
C TRP A 232 -15.62 14.89 -23.88
N THR A 233 -15.06 15.74 -24.74
CA THR A 233 -14.60 15.37 -26.09
C THR A 233 -13.24 16.01 -26.41
N THR A 234 -12.52 15.47 -27.38
CA THR A 234 -11.28 16.08 -27.88
C THR A 234 -11.58 17.43 -28.55
N TYR A 235 -10.91 18.50 -28.12
CA TYR A 235 -10.96 19.79 -28.81
C TYR A 235 -10.35 19.67 -30.22
N ARG A 236 -11.09 20.13 -31.24
CA ARG A 236 -10.67 20.10 -32.66
C ARG A 236 -10.66 21.48 -33.33
N GLY A 237 -10.83 22.55 -32.55
CA GLY A 237 -10.75 23.92 -33.07
C GLY A 237 -9.32 24.36 -33.41
N PRO A 238 -9.15 25.58 -33.95
CA PRO A 238 -7.87 26.06 -34.44
C PRO A 238 -6.85 26.26 -33.30
N GLU A 239 -5.61 25.82 -33.53
CA GLU A 239 -4.50 26.14 -32.64
C GLU A 239 -4.23 27.66 -32.64
N THR A 240 -3.83 28.19 -31.49
CA THR A 240 -3.47 29.60 -31.31
C THR A 240 -2.00 29.73 -30.97
N ASN A 241 -1.37 30.83 -31.39
CA ASN A 241 0.05 31.12 -31.16
C ASN A 241 0.18 32.47 -30.41
N PRO A 242 0.86 32.54 -29.25
CA PRO A 242 1.43 31.42 -28.49
C PRO A 242 0.36 30.43 -28.01
N ARG A 243 0.75 29.16 -27.90
CA ARG A 243 -0.15 28.09 -27.47
C ARG A 243 -0.59 28.34 -26.01
N PRO A 244 -1.90 28.30 -25.69
CA PRO A 244 -2.40 28.42 -24.32
C PRO A 244 -1.70 27.38 -23.40
N GLY A 245 -1.31 27.75 -22.19
CA GLY A 245 -0.60 26.82 -21.31
C GLY A 245 0.88 26.56 -21.66
N SER A 246 1.51 27.41 -22.49
CA SER A 246 2.96 27.38 -22.78
C SER A 246 3.71 28.47 -22.02
N CYS A 247 5.02 28.28 -21.79
CA CYS A 247 5.86 29.20 -21.03
C CYS A 247 6.37 30.37 -21.91
N SER A 248 5.46 31.14 -22.51
CA SER A 248 5.81 32.30 -23.33
C SER A 248 6.47 33.42 -22.51
N VAL A 249 7.30 34.24 -23.15
CA VAL A 249 8.00 35.38 -22.51
C VAL A 249 7.11 36.61 -22.34
N GLY A 250 6.02 36.72 -23.11
CA GLY A 250 5.03 37.81 -23.02
C GLY A 250 3.67 37.39 -22.44
N PRO A 251 2.81 38.36 -22.07
CA PRO A 251 1.49 38.11 -21.52
C PRO A 251 0.57 37.37 -22.51
N SER A 252 -0.24 36.46 -21.99
CA SER A 252 -1.24 35.74 -22.78
C SER A 252 -2.38 36.66 -23.21
N SER A 253 -2.82 36.55 -24.47
CA SER A 253 -3.95 37.33 -25.00
C SER A 253 -5.27 36.98 -24.29
N ASP A 254 -6.20 37.93 -24.20
CA ASP A 254 -7.53 37.71 -23.59
C ASP A 254 -8.28 36.53 -24.24
N LYS A 255 -8.06 36.25 -25.53
CA LYS A 255 -8.60 35.08 -26.24
C LYS A 255 -8.00 33.77 -25.70
N ALA A 256 -6.68 33.69 -25.52
CA ALA A 256 -6.00 32.54 -24.93
C ALA A 256 -6.39 32.35 -23.45
N LEU A 257 -6.48 33.44 -22.67
CA LEU A 257 -6.91 33.40 -21.27
C LEU A 257 -8.37 32.96 -21.11
N THR A 258 -9.24 33.31 -22.07
CA THR A 258 -10.63 32.82 -22.09
C THR A 258 -10.68 31.34 -22.42
N PHE A 259 -9.88 30.88 -23.38
CA PHE A 259 -9.77 29.46 -23.73
C PHE A 259 -9.30 28.60 -22.54
N MET A 260 -8.24 29.02 -21.83
CA MET A 260 -7.67 28.31 -20.67
C MET A 260 -8.64 28.07 -19.51
N LYS A 261 -9.68 28.90 -19.35
CA LYS A 261 -10.68 28.71 -18.28
C LYS A 261 -11.38 27.35 -18.40
N ASP A 262 -11.72 26.98 -19.62
CA ASP A 262 -12.53 25.80 -19.95
C ASP A 262 -11.66 24.64 -20.50
N HIS A 263 -10.39 24.89 -20.87
CA HIS A 263 -9.48 23.93 -21.52
C HIS A 263 -8.20 23.67 -20.72
N PHE A 264 -8.34 23.25 -19.46
CA PHE A 264 -7.22 22.91 -18.57
C PHE A 264 -6.84 21.42 -18.55
N LEU A 265 -7.66 20.55 -19.14
CA LEU A 265 -7.46 19.09 -19.17
C LEU A 265 -6.90 18.65 -20.54
N MET A 266 -5.86 17.82 -20.56
CA MET A 266 -5.36 17.17 -21.78
C MET A 266 -6.23 15.97 -22.16
N ASP A 267 -6.41 15.73 -23.46
CA ASP A 267 -7.18 14.59 -23.97
C ASP A 267 -6.39 13.27 -23.91
N GLU A 268 -5.08 13.34 -24.17
CA GLU A 268 -4.17 12.21 -24.01
C GLU A 268 -3.80 11.95 -22.56
N ARG A 269 -3.52 10.68 -22.26
CA ARG A 269 -3.03 10.18 -20.97
C ARG A 269 -1.53 9.90 -21.05
N VAL A 270 -0.80 10.14 -19.97
CA VAL A 270 0.58 9.68 -19.82
C VAL A 270 0.54 8.24 -19.32
N VAL A 271 0.99 7.29 -20.16
CA VAL A 271 1.03 5.87 -19.81
C VAL A 271 2.39 5.56 -19.17
N GLY A 272 2.37 4.94 -18.00
CA GLY A 272 3.57 4.50 -17.29
C GLY A 272 3.92 3.05 -17.58
N ILE A 273 5.20 2.71 -17.51
CA ILE A 273 5.69 1.33 -17.59
C ILE A 273 5.63 0.73 -16.17
N PRO A 274 4.84 -0.33 -15.93
CA PRO A 274 4.78 -1.00 -14.62
C PRO A 274 6.08 -1.76 -14.36
N LEU A 275 6.71 -1.47 -13.23
CA LEU A 275 7.96 -2.09 -12.78
C LEU A 275 7.72 -3.18 -11.74
N LEU A 276 6.83 -2.89 -10.79
CA LEU A 276 6.49 -3.78 -9.70
C LEU A 276 4.97 -3.79 -9.55
N VAL A 277 4.38 -4.97 -9.37
CA VAL A 277 3.00 -5.17 -8.94
C VAL A 277 3.01 -6.16 -7.80
N LYS A 278 2.42 -5.79 -6.65
CA LYS A 278 2.39 -6.64 -5.45
C LYS A 278 0.99 -6.64 -4.83
N SER A 279 0.45 -7.83 -4.66
CA SER A 279 -0.76 -8.10 -3.87
C SER A 279 -0.45 -8.22 -2.38
N GLY A 280 -1.44 -7.93 -1.54
CA GLY A 280 -1.33 -8.01 -0.09
C GLY A 280 -0.54 -6.85 0.56
N VAL A 281 -0.21 -5.81 -0.19
CA VAL A 281 0.55 -4.65 0.33
C VAL A 281 -0.06 -3.33 -0.16
N GLU A 282 -0.13 -2.34 0.73
CA GLU A 282 -0.36 -0.94 0.38
C GLU A 282 0.91 -0.14 0.66
N TYR A 283 1.58 0.30 -0.42
CA TYR A 283 2.75 1.16 -0.34
C TYR A 283 2.34 2.62 -0.17
N THR A 284 3.00 3.32 0.75
CA THR A 284 2.75 4.72 1.11
C THR A 284 3.77 5.67 0.51
N GLN A 285 5.04 5.25 0.47
CA GLN A 285 6.19 6.08 0.18
C GLN A 285 7.16 5.34 -0.76
N LEU A 286 7.92 6.13 -1.52
CA LEU A 286 8.88 5.63 -2.51
C LEU A 286 10.12 6.53 -2.51
N ALA A 287 11.31 5.93 -2.46
CA ALA A 287 12.57 6.55 -2.83
C ALA A 287 13.31 5.65 -3.85
N VAL A 288 14.13 6.23 -4.73
CA VAL A 288 14.83 5.50 -5.79
C VAL A 288 16.28 5.97 -5.91
N GLU A 289 17.17 5.05 -6.29
CA GLU A 289 18.54 5.36 -6.72
C GLU A 289 19.03 4.45 -7.83
N THR A 290 20.15 4.84 -8.41
CA THR A 290 20.91 4.01 -9.33
C THR A 290 22.15 3.48 -8.61
N ALA A 291 22.25 2.16 -8.50
CA ALA A 291 23.40 1.46 -7.93
C ALA A 291 24.20 0.76 -9.03
N GLN A 292 25.54 0.85 -8.97
CA GLN A 292 26.42 0.15 -9.92
C GLN A 292 26.81 -1.23 -9.38
N GLY A 293 26.57 -2.28 -10.16
CA GLY A 293 27.08 -3.63 -9.89
C GLY A 293 28.54 -3.81 -10.33
N LEU A 294 29.13 -4.96 -9.98
CA LEU A 294 30.50 -5.33 -10.36
C LEU A 294 30.72 -5.48 -11.88
N ASP A 295 29.67 -5.69 -12.67
CA ASP A 295 29.74 -5.70 -14.13
C ASP A 295 29.76 -4.28 -14.75
N GLY A 296 29.84 -3.25 -13.90
CA GLY A 296 29.82 -1.83 -14.27
C GLY A 296 28.45 -1.31 -14.69
N ARG A 297 27.39 -2.13 -14.59
CA ARG A 297 26.05 -1.73 -15.00
C ARG A 297 25.29 -1.05 -13.87
N SER A 298 24.39 -0.19 -14.29
CA SER A 298 23.56 0.64 -13.41
C SER A 298 22.18 0.00 -13.27
N HIS A 299 21.81 -0.36 -12.05
CA HIS A 299 20.52 -0.95 -11.69
C HIS A 299 19.68 0.07 -10.93
N LEU A 300 18.37 0.13 -11.21
CA LEU A 300 17.45 0.93 -10.43
C LEU A 300 17.07 0.18 -9.14
N VAL A 301 17.32 0.80 -8.00
CA VAL A 301 16.92 0.31 -6.68
C VAL A 301 15.76 1.17 -6.17
N MET A 302 14.71 0.52 -5.67
CA MET A 302 13.50 1.15 -5.16
C MET A 302 13.33 0.79 -3.68
N TYR A 303 13.19 1.80 -2.82
CA TYR A 303 12.85 1.66 -1.41
C TYR A 303 11.39 2.06 -1.20
N LEU A 304 10.61 1.16 -0.64
CA LEU A 304 9.15 1.21 -0.62
C LEU A 304 8.63 1.04 0.81
N GLY A 305 7.97 2.07 1.33
CA GLY A 305 7.38 2.05 2.67
C GLY A 305 5.96 1.52 2.61
N THR A 306 5.55 0.69 3.59
CA THR A 306 4.19 0.15 3.66
C THR A 306 3.32 0.83 4.72
N THR A 307 2.00 0.63 4.61
CA THR A 307 1.03 0.95 5.67
C THR A 307 1.19 0.11 6.94
N THR A 308 1.92 -1.01 6.89
CA THR A 308 2.14 -1.94 8.01
C THR A 308 3.49 -1.76 8.71
N GLY A 309 4.31 -0.79 8.27
CA GLY A 309 5.61 -0.52 8.88
C GLY A 309 6.77 -1.36 8.35
N SER A 310 6.60 -2.02 7.20
CA SER A 310 7.69 -2.66 6.47
C SER A 310 8.41 -1.64 5.58
N LEU A 311 9.73 -1.83 5.41
CA LEU A 311 10.51 -1.25 4.32
C LEU A 311 10.87 -2.37 3.34
N HIS A 312 10.37 -2.27 2.12
CA HIS A 312 10.68 -3.18 1.03
C HIS A 312 11.79 -2.55 0.17
N LYS A 313 12.75 -3.36 -0.27
CA LYS A 313 13.73 -2.97 -1.28
C LYS A 313 13.59 -3.88 -2.49
N ALA A 314 13.41 -3.26 -3.66
CA ALA A 314 13.28 -3.96 -4.92
C ALA A 314 14.30 -3.45 -5.93
N VAL A 315 14.74 -4.33 -6.84
CA VAL A 315 15.72 -4.01 -7.89
C VAL A 315 15.09 -4.32 -9.24
N VAL A 316 15.21 -3.38 -10.18
CA VAL A 316 14.66 -3.53 -11.54
C VAL A 316 15.65 -4.24 -12.44
N SER A 317 15.19 -5.34 -13.05
CA SER A 317 15.87 -6.15 -14.04
C SER A 317 15.72 -5.56 -15.45
N ARG A 318 16.52 -6.05 -16.41
CA ARG A 318 16.52 -5.59 -17.82
C ARG A 318 15.20 -5.62 -18.55
N ASP A 319 14.30 -6.52 -18.19
CA ASP A 319 12.97 -6.66 -18.79
C ASP A 319 11.95 -5.63 -18.27
N SER A 320 12.40 -4.67 -17.46
CA SER A 320 11.58 -3.70 -16.72
C SER A 320 10.69 -4.32 -15.65
N SER A 321 10.93 -5.58 -15.24
CA SER A 321 10.33 -6.16 -14.03
C SER A 321 11.22 -5.93 -12.81
N ALA A 322 10.63 -5.88 -11.62
CA ALA A 322 11.35 -5.74 -10.36
C ALA A 322 11.21 -6.99 -9.48
N HIS A 323 12.32 -7.45 -8.91
CA HIS A 323 12.33 -8.45 -7.85
C HIS A 323 12.51 -7.79 -6.49
N LEU A 324 11.93 -8.39 -5.44
CA LEU A 324 12.13 -7.96 -4.05
C LEU A 324 13.42 -8.59 -3.52
N VAL A 325 14.32 -7.77 -2.99
CA VAL A 325 15.61 -8.19 -2.41
C VAL A 325 15.48 -8.43 -0.91
N GLU A 326 14.81 -7.52 -0.20
CA GLU A 326 14.61 -7.61 1.25
C GLU A 326 13.29 -6.94 1.66
N GLU A 327 12.68 -7.49 2.71
CA GLU A 327 11.63 -6.85 3.51
C GLU A 327 12.14 -6.71 4.94
N ILE A 328 12.14 -5.48 5.46
CA ILE A 328 12.55 -5.16 6.83
C ILE A 328 11.30 -4.69 7.58
N GLN A 329 10.80 -5.50 8.51
CA GLN A 329 9.77 -5.08 9.45
C GLN A 329 10.39 -4.10 10.47
N LEU A 330 10.06 -2.80 10.37
CA LEU A 330 10.69 -1.76 11.21
C LEU A 330 10.06 -1.66 12.61
N PHE A 331 8.86 -2.21 12.80
CA PHE A 331 8.06 -2.10 14.01
C PHE A 331 7.35 -3.43 14.30
N PRO A 332 7.30 -3.91 15.57
CA PRO A 332 6.52 -5.10 15.91
C PRO A 332 5.01 -4.90 15.68
N ASP A 333 4.50 -3.71 16.00
CA ASP A 333 3.12 -3.30 15.78
C ASP A 333 2.96 -2.54 14.45
N PRO A 334 1.82 -2.65 13.74
CA PRO A 334 1.63 -1.96 12.46
C PRO A 334 1.63 -0.42 12.58
N GLU A 335 2.71 0.22 12.13
CA GLU A 335 2.88 1.67 12.11
C GLU A 335 3.23 2.14 10.68
N PRO A 336 2.36 2.94 10.01
CA PRO A 336 2.57 3.33 8.62
C PRO A 336 3.86 4.14 8.40
N VAL A 337 4.62 3.79 7.37
CA VAL A 337 5.72 4.64 6.88
C VAL A 337 5.14 5.94 6.32
N ARG A 338 5.40 7.07 6.98
CA ARG A 338 4.87 8.39 6.61
C ARG A 338 5.79 9.18 5.70
N ASN A 339 7.10 8.96 5.75
CA ASN A 339 8.08 9.63 4.90
C ASN A 339 9.29 8.72 4.60
N LEU A 340 9.87 8.84 3.41
CA LEU A 340 11.15 8.24 3.05
C LEU A 340 12.09 9.30 2.47
N LEU A 341 13.28 9.42 3.06
CA LEU A 341 14.36 10.26 2.54
C LEU A 341 15.62 9.42 2.35
N LEU A 342 15.98 9.19 1.09
CA LEU A 342 17.24 8.55 0.74
C LEU A 342 18.41 9.54 0.88
N ALA A 343 19.50 9.08 1.49
CA ALA A 343 20.76 9.82 1.61
C ALA A 343 21.94 8.95 1.12
N PRO A 344 22.22 8.89 -0.20
CA PRO A 344 23.21 7.98 -0.77
C PRO A 344 24.62 8.24 -0.22
N THR A 345 24.96 9.52 -0.03
CA THR A 345 26.23 9.98 0.56
C THR A 345 26.42 9.59 2.02
N GLN A 346 25.34 9.27 2.74
CA GLN A 346 25.37 8.76 4.11
C GLN A 346 25.15 7.24 4.18
N GLY A 347 25.03 6.57 3.02
CA GLY A 347 24.80 5.13 2.90
C GLY A 347 23.48 4.64 3.53
N ALA A 348 22.45 5.50 3.62
CA ALA A 348 21.24 5.19 4.38
C ALA A 348 19.93 5.72 3.76
N VAL A 349 18.84 5.09 4.14
CA VAL A 349 17.45 5.54 3.97
C VAL A 349 16.92 5.97 5.33
N PHE A 350 16.40 7.18 5.42
CA PHE A 350 15.70 7.66 6.61
C PHE A 350 14.20 7.39 6.46
N VAL A 351 13.61 6.74 7.46
CA VAL A 351 12.20 6.35 7.48
C VAL A 351 11.48 7.11 8.59
N GLY A 352 10.57 8.01 8.20
CA GLY A 352 9.75 8.79 9.13
C GLY A 352 8.42 8.11 9.43
N PHE A 353 8.05 8.09 10.70
CA PHE A 353 6.78 7.55 11.23
C PHE A 353 6.24 8.49 12.31
N SER A 354 5.08 8.19 12.93
CA SER A 354 4.46 9.10 13.91
C SER A 354 5.31 9.32 15.17
N GLY A 355 6.05 8.29 15.61
CA GLY A 355 6.90 8.34 16.81
C GLY A 355 8.34 8.79 16.59
N GLY A 356 8.81 9.00 15.35
CA GLY A 356 10.19 9.40 15.10
C GLY A 356 10.74 9.10 13.71
N VAL A 357 12.06 8.87 13.64
CA VAL A 357 12.80 8.59 12.41
C VAL A 357 13.81 7.45 12.63
N TRP A 358 13.75 6.43 11.78
CA TRP A 358 14.78 5.39 11.69
C TRP A 358 15.83 5.75 10.65
N ARG A 359 17.10 5.36 10.89
CA ARG A 359 18.16 5.35 9.87
C ARG A 359 18.48 3.90 9.50
N VAL A 360 18.02 3.48 8.33
CA VAL A 360 18.23 2.12 7.80
C VAL A 360 19.42 2.15 6.83
N PRO A 361 20.43 1.27 6.95
CA PRO A 361 21.48 1.13 5.94
C PRO A 361 20.89 0.79 4.56
N ARG A 362 21.54 1.22 3.46
CA ARG A 362 21.08 0.88 2.10
C ARG A 362 21.06 -0.61 1.79
N ALA A 363 21.89 -1.40 2.48
CA ALA A 363 21.98 -2.85 2.41
C ALA A 363 22.66 -3.39 3.69
N ASN A 364 22.34 -4.62 4.09
CA ASN A 364 22.99 -5.31 5.20
C ASN A 364 23.61 -6.64 4.75
N CYS A 365 24.67 -6.56 3.94
CA CYS A 365 25.27 -7.73 3.27
C CYS A 365 25.76 -8.84 4.22
N SER A 366 26.02 -8.55 5.50
CA SER A 366 26.46 -9.57 6.47
C SER A 366 25.37 -10.58 6.88
N VAL A 367 24.13 -10.40 6.43
CA VAL A 367 23.07 -11.41 6.56
C VAL A 367 23.31 -12.61 5.61
N TYR A 368 24.10 -12.41 4.56
CA TYR A 368 24.41 -13.45 3.57
C TYR A 368 25.72 -14.15 3.94
N GLU A 369 25.62 -15.31 4.57
CA GLU A 369 26.76 -16.02 5.17
C GLU A 369 27.65 -16.74 4.14
N SER A 370 27.11 -17.12 2.98
CA SER A 370 27.86 -17.79 1.91
C SER A 370 27.85 -17.05 0.57
N CYS A 371 28.75 -17.45 -0.34
CA CYS A 371 28.75 -16.96 -1.72
C CYS A 371 27.42 -17.24 -2.44
N VAL A 372 26.76 -18.36 -2.11
CA VAL A 372 25.48 -18.74 -2.70
C VAL A 372 24.40 -17.74 -2.27
N ASP A 373 24.29 -17.47 -0.98
CA ASP A 373 23.29 -16.53 -0.44
C ASP A 373 23.54 -15.10 -0.95
N CYS A 374 24.81 -14.67 -0.95
CA CYS A 374 25.23 -13.35 -1.40
C CYS A 374 24.92 -13.10 -2.89
N VAL A 375 24.96 -14.15 -3.71
CA VAL A 375 24.63 -14.08 -5.14
C VAL A 375 23.11 -14.23 -5.38
N LEU A 376 22.43 -15.12 -4.65
CA LEU A 376 20.96 -15.28 -4.73
C LEU A 376 20.21 -14.04 -4.25
N ALA A 377 20.77 -13.29 -3.30
CA ALA A 377 20.23 -12.02 -2.83
C ALA A 377 20.02 -10.97 -3.93
N ARG A 378 20.81 -11.03 -5.02
CA ARG A 378 20.72 -10.13 -6.19
C ARG A 378 20.73 -8.63 -5.83
N ASP A 379 21.34 -8.26 -4.71
CA ASP A 379 21.48 -6.87 -4.29
C ASP A 379 22.67 -6.21 -5.01
N PRO A 380 22.47 -5.14 -5.82
CA PRO A 380 23.56 -4.43 -6.47
C PRO A 380 24.54 -3.78 -5.47
N HIS A 381 24.18 -3.65 -4.20
CA HIS A 381 25.07 -3.16 -3.15
C HIS A 381 25.95 -4.24 -2.50
N CYS A 382 25.65 -5.53 -2.69
CA CYS A 382 26.34 -6.63 -2.02
C CYS A 382 27.12 -7.50 -3.00
N ALA A 383 28.33 -7.89 -2.61
CA ALA A 383 29.14 -8.82 -3.36
C ALA A 383 30.01 -9.69 -2.45
N TRP A 384 30.31 -10.90 -2.91
CA TRP A 384 31.11 -11.87 -2.17
C TRP A 384 32.60 -11.63 -2.36
N ASP A 385 33.31 -11.45 -1.25
CA ASP A 385 34.77 -11.42 -1.23
C ASP A 385 35.32 -12.85 -1.06
N PRO A 386 35.97 -13.44 -2.09
CA PRO A 386 36.53 -14.78 -2.00
C PRO A 386 37.79 -14.85 -1.11
N GLU A 387 38.42 -13.73 -0.75
CA GLU A 387 39.60 -13.73 0.11
C GLU A 387 39.21 -13.79 1.58
N SER A 388 38.30 -12.92 2.04
CA SER A 388 37.80 -12.97 3.42
C SER A 388 36.63 -13.94 3.66
N GLN A 389 36.06 -14.55 2.60
CA GLN A 389 34.91 -15.46 2.67
C GLN A 389 33.68 -14.82 3.36
N ILE A 390 33.38 -13.56 3.02
CA ILE A 390 32.27 -12.78 3.60
C ILE A 390 31.57 -11.99 2.49
N CYS A 391 30.24 -11.88 2.55
CA CYS A 391 29.47 -10.96 1.71
C CYS A 391 29.58 -9.52 2.24
N ARG A 392 30.00 -8.58 1.38
CA ARG A 392 30.38 -7.21 1.77
C ARG A 392 29.68 -6.16 0.92
N LEU A 393 29.54 -4.96 1.50
CA LEU A 393 29.04 -3.78 0.81
C LEU A 393 30.05 -3.30 -0.25
N LEU A 394 29.60 -3.19 -1.50
CA LEU A 394 30.38 -2.62 -2.59
C LEU A 394 30.64 -1.14 -2.35
N SER A 395 31.92 -0.83 -2.17
CA SER A 395 32.41 0.54 -1.88
C SER A 395 33.29 1.10 -3.01
N SER A 396 33.69 0.27 -3.99
CA SER A 396 34.49 0.65 -5.15
C SER A 396 34.31 -0.40 -6.27
N PRO A 397 34.23 -0.01 -7.56
CA PRO A 397 33.96 -0.92 -8.67
C PRO A 397 35.13 -1.84 -9.07
N ASN A 398 36.37 -1.54 -8.63
CA ASN A 398 37.58 -2.24 -9.11
C ASN A 398 37.96 -3.45 -8.23
N LEU A 399 37.11 -4.49 -8.23
CA LEU A 399 37.29 -5.71 -7.42
C LEU A 399 37.15 -6.98 -8.27
N ASN A 400 38.04 -7.16 -9.25
CA ASN A 400 37.99 -8.22 -10.27
C ASN A 400 37.89 -9.67 -9.73
N SER A 401 38.24 -9.91 -8.46
CA SER A 401 38.10 -11.22 -7.81
C SER A 401 36.71 -11.48 -7.23
N TRP A 402 35.98 -10.43 -6.82
CA TRP A 402 34.70 -10.50 -6.12
C TRP A 402 33.56 -10.99 -7.00
N LYS A 403 32.52 -11.58 -6.39
CA LYS A 403 31.42 -12.26 -7.09
C LYS A 403 30.07 -11.60 -6.79
N GLN A 404 29.29 -11.34 -7.84
CA GLN A 404 27.94 -10.78 -7.79
C GLN A 404 27.21 -11.16 -9.08
N ASP A 405 25.90 -11.37 -9.01
CA ASP A 405 25.01 -11.51 -10.18
C ASP A 405 23.65 -10.89 -9.87
N VAL A 406 23.43 -9.63 -10.25
CA VAL A 406 22.17 -8.91 -9.96
C VAL A 406 21.04 -9.36 -10.92
N GLU A 407 21.39 -9.67 -12.17
CA GLU A 407 20.43 -9.92 -13.24
C GLU A 407 19.87 -11.36 -13.20
N GLN A 408 20.71 -12.37 -13.01
CA GLN A 408 20.30 -13.77 -13.00
C GLN A 408 20.36 -14.42 -11.62
N GLY A 409 21.20 -13.89 -10.71
CA GLY A 409 21.43 -14.49 -9.39
C GLY A 409 21.90 -15.93 -9.48
N ASN A 410 22.87 -16.25 -10.36
CA ASN A 410 23.32 -17.62 -10.63
C ASN A 410 24.62 -17.99 -9.87
N PRO A 411 24.55 -18.74 -8.76
CA PRO A 411 25.74 -19.10 -7.98
C PRO A 411 26.65 -20.10 -8.71
N GLY A 412 26.09 -20.90 -9.62
CA GLY A 412 26.82 -21.92 -10.37
C GLY A 412 27.90 -21.35 -11.29
N TRP A 413 27.71 -20.12 -11.79
CA TRP A 413 28.73 -19.36 -12.51
C TRP A 413 29.57 -18.48 -11.57
N ALA A 414 28.93 -17.77 -10.64
CA ALA A 414 29.59 -16.76 -9.82
C ALA A 414 30.61 -17.39 -8.84
N CYS A 415 30.24 -18.46 -8.15
CA CYS A 415 31.01 -19.01 -7.02
C CYS A 415 32.04 -20.09 -7.41
N THR A 416 31.95 -20.67 -8.61
CA THR A 416 32.77 -21.82 -9.03
C THR A 416 34.21 -21.51 -9.40
N ASN A 417 34.58 -20.25 -9.63
CA ASN A 417 35.92 -19.85 -10.09
C ASN A 417 36.84 -19.23 -9.00
N GLY A 418 36.55 -19.46 -7.72
CA GLY A 418 37.47 -19.13 -6.62
C GLY A 418 38.40 -20.29 -6.22
N PRO A 419 39.40 -20.08 -5.33
CA PRO A 419 40.20 -21.17 -4.76
C PRO A 419 39.34 -22.23 -4.02
N MET A 420 38.17 -21.82 -3.51
CA MET A 420 37.15 -22.70 -2.94
C MET A 420 36.29 -23.42 -4.00
N GLY A 421 36.13 -22.83 -5.19
CA GLY A 421 35.28 -23.35 -6.27
C GLY A 421 35.78 -24.66 -6.89
N ARG A 422 37.09 -24.95 -6.79
CA ARG A 422 37.62 -26.29 -7.10
C ARG A 422 37.22 -27.39 -6.09
N ARG A 423 36.76 -27.03 -4.88
CA ARG A 423 36.19 -27.97 -3.89
C ARG A 423 34.66 -28.03 -3.93
N LEU A 424 34.02 -26.97 -4.41
CA LEU A 424 32.57 -26.86 -4.61
C LEU A 424 32.20 -27.10 -6.08
N ARG A 425 32.31 -28.36 -6.51
CA ARG A 425 31.29 -28.93 -7.43
C ARG A 425 29.90 -28.72 -6.80
N PRO A 426 28.78 -28.74 -7.56
CA PRO A 426 27.45 -28.77 -6.96
C PRO A 426 27.39 -29.88 -5.90
N GLN A 427 27.36 -29.50 -4.63
CA GLN A 427 27.57 -30.43 -3.53
C GLN A 427 26.27 -31.16 -3.24
N SER A 428 26.15 -32.36 -3.80
CA SER A 428 25.19 -33.36 -3.37
C SER A 428 25.45 -33.87 -1.94
N ARG A 429 26.61 -33.55 -1.35
CA ARG A 429 26.97 -33.90 0.03
C ARG A 429 26.74 -32.72 0.98
N PRO A 430 26.09 -32.93 2.14
CA PRO A 430 25.84 -31.87 3.11
C PRO A 430 27.14 -31.40 3.79
N GLN A 431 27.18 -30.14 4.23
CA GLN A 431 28.33 -29.58 4.94
C GLN A 431 28.31 -29.86 6.45
N ILE A 432 27.11 -29.96 7.04
CA ILE A 432 26.87 -30.37 8.42
C ILE A 432 25.64 -31.30 8.40
N ILE A 433 25.66 -32.34 9.22
CA ILE A 433 24.53 -33.27 9.40
C ILE A 433 24.00 -33.13 10.83
N LYS A 434 22.70 -32.85 10.96
CA LYS A 434 22.00 -32.83 12.25
C LYS A 434 21.57 -34.25 12.61
N GLU A 435 22.24 -34.87 13.57
CA GLU A 435 21.90 -36.21 14.05
C GLU A 435 20.71 -36.13 15.02
N VAL A 436 19.68 -36.93 14.71
CA VAL A 436 18.43 -36.99 15.46
C VAL A 436 18.20 -38.42 15.90
N LEU A 437 18.13 -38.63 17.21
CA LEU A 437 17.78 -39.91 17.81
C LEU A 437 16.28 -39.92 18.14
N ALA A 438 15.53 -40.75 17.43
CA ALA A 438 14.09 -40.89 17.59
C ALA A 438 13.72 -42.25 18.18
N VAL A 439 12.60 -42.28 18.91
CA VAL A 439 12.00 -43.52 19.43
C VAL A 439 11.06 -44.08 18.36
N PRO A 440 11.01 -45.40 18.10
CA PRO A 440 10.04 -45.99 17.19
C PRO A 440 8.59 -45.59 17.52
N SER A 441 7.76 -45.46 16.49
CA SER A 441 6.36 -45.01 16.61
C SER A 441 6.16 -43.62 17.24
N SER A 442 7.19 -42.77 17.26
CA SER A 442 7.03 -41.34 17.54
C SER A 442 6.80 -40.54 16.26
N ILE A 443 6.13 -39.39 16.38
CA ILE A 443 6.11 -38.36 15.33
C ILE A 443 7.27 -37.41 15.61
N LEU A 444 8.10 -37.23 14.60
CA LEU A 444 9.29 -36.39 14.60
C LEU A 444 9.05 -35.20 13.66
N GLU A 445 9.26 -33.97 14.14
CA GLU A 445 9.21 -32.77 13.30
C GLU A 445 10.62 -32.34 12.91
N LEU A 446 10.97 -32.43 11.63
CA LEU A 446 12.23 -31.92 11.08
C LEU A 446 11.98 -30.51 10.49
N PRO A 447 12.39 -29.42 11.15
CA PRO A 447 12.14 -28.08 10.63
C PRO A 447 13.04 -27.75 9.43
N CYS A 448 12.48 -27.11 8.41
CA CYS A 448 13.23 -26.52 7.32
C CYS A 448 13.29 -24.99 7.47
N PRO A 449 14.48 -24.37 7.61
CA PRO A 449 14.64 -22.93 7.50
C PRO A 449 14.24 -22.45 6.09
N HIS A 450 13.54 -21.32 6.00
CA HIS A 450 13.16 -20.69 4.73
C HIS A 450 13.88 -19.35 4.57
N PRO A 451 15.20 -19.32 4.22
CA PRO A 451 15.98 -18.09 4.13
C PRO A 451 15.50 -17.16 3.01
N SER A 452 14.92 -17.70 1.93
CA SER A 452 14.32 -16.94 0.82
C SER A 452 12.82 -17.20 0.77
N ALA A 453 12.03 -16.13 0.72
CA ALA A 453 10.58 -16.19 0.50
C ALA A 453 10.20 -16.39 -0.98
N LEU A 454 11.18 -16.34 -1.90
CA LEU A 454 11.00 -16.54 -3.34
C LEU A 454 11.41 -17.95 -3.81
N ALA A 455 12.19 -18.65 -2.99
CA ALA A 455 12.58 -20.04 -3.25
C ALA A 455 11.41 -21.02 -3.10
N SER A 456 11.48 -22.12 -3.87
CA SER A 456 10.62 -23.28 -3.71
C SER A 456 11.32 -24.35 -2.87
N TYR A 457 10.61 -24.98 -1.93
CA TYR A 457 11.18 -25.92 -0.96
C TYR A 457 10.59 -27.32 -1.12
N HIS A 458 11.43 -28.34 -1.03
CA HIS A 458 11.01 -29.75 -1.07
C HIS A 458 11.92 -30.64 -0.22
N TRP A 459 11.43 -31.84 0.13
CA TRP A 459 12.13 -32.80 0.97
C TRP A 459 12.54 -34.05 0.21
N SER A 460 13.79 -34.50 0.42
CA SER A 460 14.31 -35.78 -0.08
C SER A 460 14.68 -36.73 1.06
N HIS A 461 14.62 -38.03 0.77
CA HIS A 461 15.19 -39.12 1.58
C HIS A 461 16.25 -39.82 0.74
N GLY A 462 17.52 -39.62 1.08
CA GLY A 462 18.64 -39.91 0.18
C GLY A 462 18.45 -39.21 -1.17
N THR A 463 18.51 -39.98 -2.26
CA THR A 463 18.31 -39.50 -3.65
C THR A 463 16.85 -39.53 -4.12
N ALA A 464 15.91 -39.98 -3.29
CA ALA A 464 14.49 -40.09 -3.63
C ALA A 464 13.66 -38.98 -2.97
N PRO A 465 12.43 -38.69 -3.43
CA PRO A 465 11.48 -37.87 -2.67
C PRO A 465 11.22 -38.46 -1.27
N ALA A 466 10.89 -37.61 -0.30
CA ALA A 466 10.48 -38.10 1.02
C ALA A 466 9.26 -39.04 0.93
N PRO A 467 9.21 -40.15 1.68
CA PRO A 467 8.17 -41.17 1.54
C PRO A 467 6.80 -40.67 2.03
N GLU A 468 5.86 -40.47 1.10
CA GLU A 468 4.49 -39.96 1.39
C GLU A 468 3.69 -40.86 2.35
N ALA A 469 3.99 -42.16 2.41
CA ALA A 469 3.29 -43.12 3.28
C ALA A 469 3.62 -42.96 4.77
N SER A 470 4.77 -42.36 5.10
CA SER A 470 5.26 -42.19 6.48
C SER A 470 5.64 -40.74 6.82
N SER A 471 5.46 -39.80 5.88
CA SER A 471 5.81 -38.39 6.09
C SER A 471 4.82 -37.41 5.45
N THR A 472 4.69 -36.23 6.04
CA THR A 472 3.88 -35.13 5.52
C THR A 472 4.54 -33.79 5.82
N VAL A 473 4.34 -32.79 4.97
CA VAL A 473 4.94 -31.45 5.14
C VAL A 473 3.92 -30.50 5.75
N TYR A 474 4.25 -29.92 6.90
CA TYR A 474 3.40 -28.96 7.62
C TYR A 474 4.22 -27.70 7.94
N ASN A 475 3.75 -26.53 7.50
CA ASN A 475 4.48 -25.25 7.59
C ASN A 475 5.95 -25.33 7.11
N GLY A 476 6.24 -26.21 6.14
CA GLY A 476 7.58 -26.46 5.60
C GLY A 476 8.44 -27.44 6.41
N SER A 477 8.10 -27.73 7.66
CA SER A 477 8.67 -28.84 8.44
C SER A 477 8.22 -30.20 7.86
N LEU A 478 9.08 -31.21 7.88
CA LEU A 478 8.70 -32.60 7.59
C LEU A 478 8.29 -33.29 8.89
N LEU A 479 7.00 -33.64 9.00
CA LEU A 479 6.49 -34.53 10.03
C LEU A 479 6.70 -35.98 9.58
N LEU A 480 7.53 -36.73 10.31
CA LEU A 480 7.93 -38.10 10.00
C LEU A 480 7.41 -39.05 11.08
N ILE A 481 6.73 -40.12 10.67
CA ILE A 481 6.32 -41.23 11.54
C ILE A 481 7.42 -42.29 11.49
N LEU A 482 8.14 -42.50 12.59
CA LEU A 482 9.26 -43.43 12.62
C LEU A 482 8.78 -44.89 12.64
N GLN A 483 8.85 -45.56 11.49
CA GLN A 483 8.66 -47.01 11.34
C GLN A 483 9.99 -47.70 10.97
N ASP A 484 10.02 -49.02 11.04
CA ASP A 484 11.21 -49.81 10.68
C ASP A 484 11.64 -49.52 9.22
N GLY A 485 12.92 -49.24 9.02
CA GLY A 485 13.47 -48.88 7.70
C GLY A 485 13.29 -47.42 7.27
N VAL A 486 12.67 -46.56 8.09
CA VAL A 486 12.42 -45.13 7.77
C VAL A 486 13.56 -44.20 8.26
N GLY A 487 14.66 -44.75 8.77
CA GLY A 487 15.84 -43.94 9.14
C GLY A 487 16.69 -43.50 7.94
N GLY A 488 17.74 -42.71 8.21
CA GLY A 488 18.74 -42.29 7.21
C GLY A 488 18.75 -40.76 6.96
N LEU A 489 19.27 -40.37 5.78
CA LEU A 489 19.48 -38.96 5.41
C LEU A 489 18.19 -38.32 4.86
N TYR A 490 17.69 -37.31 5.57
CA TYR A 490 16.63 -36.42 5.12
C TYR A 490 17.18 -35.03 4.80
N GLN A 491 16.83 -34.44 3.67
CA GLN A 491 17.32 -33.13 3.27
C GLN A 491 16.18 -32.22 2.81
N CYS A 492 16.17 -30.98 3.30
CA CYS A 492 15.32 -29.94 2.74
C CYS A 492 16.11 -29.17 1.68
N TRP A 493 15.56 -29.05 0.48
CA TRP A 493 16.17 -28.43 -0.67
C TRP A 493 15.43 -27.15 -1.06
N ALA A 494 16.15 -26.05 -1.17
CA ALA A 494 15.65 -24.82 -1.80
C ALA A 494 16.03 -24.82 -3.28
N THR A 495 15.10 -24.38 -4.14
CA THR A 495 15.34 -24.11 -5.55
C THR A 495 14.85 -22.72 -5.91
N GLU A 496 15.77 -21.88 -6.40
CA GLU A 496 15.55 -20.49 -6.77
C GLU A 496 16.41 -20.12 -7.99
N ASN A 497 15.86 -19.34 -8.94
CA ASN A 497 16.54 -18.95 -10.19
C ASN A 497 17.16 -20.12 -10.99
N GLY A 498 16.60 -21.34 -10.86
CA GLY A 498 17.11 -22.56 -11.48
C GLY A 498 18.31 -23.21 -10.78
N PHE A 499 18.73 -22.68 -9.63
CA PHE A 499 19.78 -23.24 -8.77
C PHE A 499 19.16 -23.93 -7.56
N SER A 500 19.59 -25.17 -7.27
CA SER A 500 19.10 -25.99 -6.16
C SER A 500 20.21 -26.31 -5.16
N TYR A 501 19.93 -26.18 -3.87
CA TYR A 501 20.88 -26.46 -2.79
C TYR A 501 20.20 -27.02 -1.53
N PRO A 502 20.88 -27.86 -0.74
CA PRO A 502 20.35 -28.36 0.52
C PRO A 502 20.48 -27.27 1.59
N VAL A 503 19.35 -26.85 2.17
CA VAL A 503 19.29 -25.83 3.24
C VAL A 503 19.63 -26.44 4.59
N VAL A 504 19.14 -27.66 4.83
CA VAL A 504 19.41 -28.42 6.06
C VAL A 504 19.41 -29.91 5.74
N SER A 505 20.19 -30.68 6.49
CA SER A 505 20.31 -32.13 6.34
C SER A 505 20.31 -32.80 7.71
N TYR A 506 19.38 -33.73 7.89
CA TYR A 506 19.15 -34.50 9.11
C TYR A 506 19.53 -35.96 8.88
N TRP A 507 20.19 -36.59 9.85
CA TRP A 507 20.38 -38.03 9.88
C TRP A 507 19.54 -38.61 11.01
N VAL A 508 18.48 -39.32 10.64
CA VAL A 508 17.50 -39.86 11.58
C VAL A 508 17.87 -41.30 11.92
N ASN A 509 18.17 -41.56 13.19
CA ASN A 509 18.47 -42.88 13.74
C ASN A 509 17.35 -43.32 14.71
N SER A 510 17.02 -44.62 14.67
CA SER A 510 16.23 -45.26 15.73
C SER A 510 17.13 -45.61 16.91
N GLN A 511 16.65 -45.41 18.15
CA GLN A 511 17.38 -45.84 19.35
C GLN A 511 17.58 -47.36 19.41
N ASP A 512 16.61 -48.14 18.91
CA ASP A 512 16.64 -49.61 19.00
C ASP A 512 17.41 -50.28 17.84
N GLN A 513 17.56 -49.56 16.71
CA GLN A 513 18.38 -49.97 15.57
C GLN A 513 19.13 -48.76 14.99
N PRO A 514 20.34 -48.44 15.50
CA PRO A 514 21.19 -47.43 14.90
C PRO A 514 21.67 -47.91 13.52
N LEU A 515 21.43 -47.09 12.49
CA LEU A 515 21.87 -47.41 11.12
C LEU A 515 23.38 -47.28 11.01
N ALA A 516 24.00 -48.17 10.22
CA ALA A 516 25.39 -48.02 9.83
C ALA A 516 25.57 -46.69 9.08
N LEU A 517 26.65 -45.97 9.37
CA LEU A 517 26.99 -44.75 8.64
C LEU A 517 27.13 -45.06 7.15
N ASP A 518 26.45 -44.27 6.32
CA ASP A 518 26.76 -44.20 4.90
C ASP A 518 28.25 -43.81 4.71
N PRO A 519 29.09 -44.65 4.08
CA PRO A 519 30.49 -44.34 3.81
C PRO A 519 30.68 -43.05 2.99
N GLU A 520 29.69 -42.64 2.20
CA GLU A 520 29.73 -41.38 1.45
C GLU A 520 29.61 -40.15 2.36
N LEU A 521 29.06 -40.29 3.55
CA LEU A 521 28.90 -39.21 4.54
C LEU A 521 30.02 -39.19 5.59
N ALA A 522 31.07 -40.00 5.41
CA ALA A 522 32.23 -40.01 6.29
C ALA A 522 33.03 -38.71 6.22
N GLY A 523 33.41 -38.17 7.39
CA GLY A 523 34.20 -36.93 7.52
C GLY A 523 33.39 -35.63 7.50
N ILE A 524 32.05 -35.70 7.36
CA ILE A 524 31.17 -34.53 7.48
C ILE A 524 30.90 -34.24 8.97
N PRO A 525 31.08 -33.00 9.46
CA PRO A 525 30.73 -32.60 10.83
C PRO A 525 29.29 -32.93 11.21
N ARG A 526 29.09 -33.36 12.45
CA ARG A 526 27.77 -33.74 12.98
C ARG A 526 27.41 -32.95 14.22
N GLU A 527 26.17 -32.48 14.26
CA GLU A 527 25.58 -31.77 15.39
C GLU A 527 24.45 -32.63 15.95
N HIS A 528 24.50 -32.98 17.23
CA HIS A 528 23.40 -33.71 17.87
C HIS A 528 22.26 -32.73 18.20
N VAL A 529 21.05 -33.04 17.75
CA VAL A 529 19.88 -32.17 17.94
C VAL A 529 18.76 -32.93 18.63
N GLU A 530 18.40 -32.48 19.84
CA GLU A 530 17.18 -32.93 20.52
C GLU A 530 15.98 -32.23 19.88
N ILE A 531 15.11 -33.01 19.25
CA ILE A 531 13.87 -32.54 18.63
C ILE A 531 12.69 -32.91 19.54
N PRO A 532 11.69 -32.04 19.75
CA PRO A 532 10.52 -32.36 20.56
C PRO A 532 9.74 -33.56 19.98
N LEU A 533 9.85 -34.71 20.66
CA LEU A 533 9.17 -35.94 20.28
C LEU A 533 7.72 -35.94 20.77
N THR A 534 6.76 -36.13 19.87
CA THR A 534 5.39 -36.48 20.26
C THR A 534 5.21 -37.99 20.21
N ARG A 535 5.10 -38.62 21.39
CA ARG A 535 4.80 -40.06 21.49
C ARG A 535 3.36 -40.31 21.05
N VAL A 536 3.18 -41.06 19.96
CA VAL A 536 1.90 -41.72 19.68
C VAL A 536 1.78 -42.89 20.65
N SER A 537 1.27 -42.62 21.85
CA SER A 537 1.04 -43.65 22.85
C SER A 537 -0.03 -44.61 22.34
N GLY A 538 0.40 -45.76 21.82
CA GLY A 538 -0.43 -46.94 21.56
C GLY A 538 -0.98 -47.49 22.88
N GLY A 539 -2.03 -46.85 23.39
CA GLY A 539 -2.67 -47.16 24.65
C GLY A 539 -3.76 -46.14 24.91
N VAL A 540 -4.81 -46.57 25.62
CA VAL A 540 -5.91 -45.68 26.04
C VAL A 540 -5.39 -44.79 27.17
N ALA A 541 -4.52 -43.84 26.81
CA ALA A 541 -4.41 -42.60 27.56
C ALA A 541 -5.81 -42.01 27.54
N LEU A 542 -6.43 -41.94 28.72
CA LEU A 542 -7.52 -41.03 28.97
C LEU A 542 -7.03 -39.66 28.52
N ALA A 543 -7.42 -39.26 27.31
CA ALA A 543 -7.66 -37.86 27.03
C ALA A 543 -8.46 -37.39 28.22
N ALA A 544 -7.86 -36.55 29.06
CA ALA A 544 -8.55 -35.94 30.17
C ALA A 544 -9.77 -35.29 29.53
N GLN A 545 -10.95 -35.90 29.69
CA GLN A 545 -12.14 -35.37 29.07
C GLN A 545 -12.25 -33.98 29.67
N ARG A 546 -11.98 -32.96 28.84
CA ARG A 546 -12.46 -31.61 29.07
C ARG A 546 -13.96 -31.75 29.01
N SER A 547 -14.48 -32.12 30.17
CA SER A 547 -15.85 -32.49 30.40
C SER A 547 -16.65 -31.38 29.78
N TYR A 548 -17.46 -31.70 28.76
CA TYR A 548 -18.25 -30.66 28.09
C TYR A 548 -19.37 -30.16 29.03
N TRP A 549 -19.54 -30.84 30.17
CA TRP A 549 -20.52 -30.60 31.22
C TRP A 549 -20.57 -29.17 31.79
N PRO A 550 -19.46 -28.44 32.04
CA PRO A 550 -19.53 -27.03 32.46
C PRO A 550 -20.07 -26.14 31.35
N HIS A 551 -19.68 -26.38 30.08
CA HIS A 551 -20.20 -25.63 28.92
C HIS A 551 -21.66 -25.99 28.63
N PHE A 552 -22.03 -27.26 28.80
CA PHE A 552 -23.41 -27.73 28.69
C PHE A 552 -24.28 -27.15 29.82
N LEU A 553 -23.77 -27.08 31.05
CA LEU A 553 -24.41 -26.39 32.19
C LEU A 553 -24.59 -24.91 31.90
N THR A 554 -23.57 -24.18 31.45
CA THR A 554 -23.72 -22.74 31.17
C THR A 554 -24.73 -22.49 30.05
N VAL A 555 -24.73 -23.30 28.98
CA VAL A 555 -25.70 -23.18 27.89
C VAL A 555 -27.12 -23.55 28.35
N THR A 556 -27.30 -24.60 29.14
CA THR A 556 -28.63 -24.98 29.66
C THR A 556 -29.17 -24.00 30.69
N VAL A 557 -28.33 -23.43 31.56
CA VAL A 557 -28.71 -22.37 32.50
C VAL A 557 -29.06 -21.08 31.74
N LEU A 558 -28.27 -20.67 30.74
CA LEU A 558 -28.59 -19.51 29.91
C LEU A 558 -29.90 -19.72 29.13
N LEU A 559 -30.14 -20.91 28.58
CA LEU A 559 -31.39 -21.24 27.90
C LEU A 559 -32.58 -21.20 28.87
N ALA A 560 -32.45 -21.72 30.08
CA ALA A 560 -33.47 -21.65 31.11
C ALA A 560 -33.76 -20.20 31.56
N LEU A 561 -32.74 -19.35 31.66
CA LEU A 561 -32.90 -17.92 31.96
C LEU A 561 -33.61 -17.17 30.82
N VAL A 562 -33.29 -17.46 29.56
CA VAL A 562 -33.97 -16.87 28.40
C VAL A 562 -35.42 -17.34 28.30
N LEU A 563 -35.67 -18.65 28.49
CA LEU A 563 -37.03 -19.21 28.45
C LEU A 563 -37.89 -18.73 29.62
N SER A 564 -37.34 -18.60 30.82
CA SER A 564 -38.06 -18.03 31.97
C SER A 564 -38.32 -16.52 31.79
N GLY A 565 -37.36 -15.77 31.24
CA GLY A 565 -37.57 -14.37 30.85
C GLY A 565 -38.69 -14.21 29.82
N ALA A 566 -38.71 -15.04 28.77
CA ALA A 566 -39.77 -15.06 27.76
C ALA A 566 -41.13 -15.45 28.37
N LEU A 567 -41.17 -16.44 29.27
CA LEU A 567 -42.38 -16.85 29.98
C LEU A 567 -42.90 -15.74 30.90
N ILE A 568 -42.03 -15.02 31.61
CA ILE A 568 -42.40 -13.87 32.45
C ILE A 568 -42.98 -12.74 31.57
N ILE A 569 -42.41 -12.46 30.41
CA ILE A 569 -42.94 -11.44 29.48
C ILE A 569 -44.31 -11.87 28.94
N LEU A 570 -44.47 -13.14 28.53
CA LEU A 570 -45.75 -13.69 28.07
C LEU A 570 -46.81 -13.65 29.17
N LEU A 571 -46.47 -13.99 30.42
CA LEU A 571 -47.39 -13.98 31.58
C LEU A 571 -47.62 -12.57 32.17
N ALA A 572 -46.75 -11.59 31.92
CA ALA A 572 -46.97 -10.20 32.32
C ALA A 572 -47.90 -9.45 31.34
N SER A 573 -47.90 -9.84 30.06
CA SER A 573 -48.74 -9.23 29.03
C SER A 573 -50.26 -9.18 29.33
N PRO A 574 -50.91 -10.19 29.96
CA PRO A 574 -52.33 -10.14 30.28
C PRO A 574 -52.63 -9.36 31.58
N LEU A 575 -51.65 -9.27 32.49
CA LEU A 575 -51.77 -8.53 33.75
C LEU A 575 -51.69 -7.01 33.57
N GLY A 576 -50.98 -6.53 32.53
CA GLY A 576 -51.04 -5.14 32.10
C GLY A 576 -52.43 -4.73 31.59
N ALA A 577 -53.04 -5.58 30.76
CA ALA A 577 -54.35 -5.32 30.15
C ALA A 577 -55.51 -5.27 31.17
N LEU A 578 -55.43 -6.03 32.27
CA LEU A 578 -56.47 -6.05 33.31
C LEU A 578 -56.40 -4.87 34.31
N ARG A 579 -55.27 -4.16 34.41
CA ARG A 579 -55.15 -2.97 35.28
C ARG A 579 -55.73 -1.67 34.70
N ALA A 580 -55.97 -1.62 33.39
CA ALA A 580 -56.43 -0.41 32.70
C ALA A 580 -57.94 -0.12 32.81
N ARG A 581 -58.72 -0.94 33.54
CA ARG A 581 -60.20 -0.84 33.62
C ARG A 581 -60.79 -0.48 34.99
N GLY A 582 -59.98 -0.09 35.97
CA GLY A 582 -60.48 0.19 37.32
C GLY A 582 -59.70 1.25 38.10
N LYS A 583 -60.04 2.53 37.89
CA LYS A 583 -60.11 3.58 38.95
C LYS A 583 -60.68 4.89 38.42
N VAL A 584 -61.96 5.09 38.71
CA VAL A 584 -62.60 6.41 38.81
C VAL A 584 -62.58 6.82 40.30
N GLN A 585 -62.68 8.14 40.57
CA GLN A 585 -63.36 8.75 41.73
C GLN A 585 -62.52 9.58 42.74
N GLY A 586 -62.61 10.91 42.59
CA GLY A 586 -62.64 11.94 43.65
C GLY A 586 -61.37 12.24 44.46
N CYS A 587 -61.25 13.37 45.17
CA CYS A 587 -61.94 14.68 45.12
C CYS A 587 -61.13 15.67 46.00
N GLY A 588 -61.10 16.99 45.74
CA GLY A 588 -60.39 17.91 46.65
C GLY A 588 -60.23 19.39 46.25
N THR A 589 -61.24 20.21 46.56
CA THR A 589 -61.20 21.70 46.73
C THR A 589 -61.14 22.62 45.49
N LEU A 590 -61.51 23.90 45.73
CA LEU A 590 -62.25 24.88 44.88
C LEU A 590 -61.97 26.31 45.48
N PRO A 591 -62.50 27.49 45.01
CA PRO A 591 -63.32 27.87 43.84
C PRO A 591 -62.80 29.18 43.10
N PRO A 592 -63.60 30.18 42.62
CA PRO A 592 -64.17 30.24 41.25
C PRO A 592 -64.13 31.63 40.51
N ARG A 593 -64.71 31.68 39.27
CA ARG A 593 -65.32 32.81 38.47
C ARG A 593 -64.71 32.97 37.05
N GLU A 594 -65.41 33.32 35.96
CA GLU A 594 -66.86 33.43 35.63
C GLU A 594 -67.07 33.41 34.08
N LYS A 595 -68.26 33.00 33.59
CA LYS A 595 -68.96 33.42 32.32
C LYS A 595 -68.34 33.20 30.91
N ALA A 596 -68.79 32.13 30.24
CA ALA A 596 -69.66 32.04 29.01
C ALA A 596 -69.87 33.27 28.04
N PRO A 597 -70.42 33.10 26.81
CA PRO A 597 -70.33 32.02 25.77
C PRO A 597 -70.32 32.57 24.30
N LEU A 598 -70.80 31.77 23.31
CA LEU A 598 -71.14 32.06 21.87
C LEU A 598 -69.96 32.02 20.85
N SER A 599 -70.07 31.50 19.61
CA SER A 599 -71.20 30.87 18.87
C SER A 599 -70.70 30.07 17.63
N LYS A 600 -71.41 28.98 17.24
CA LYS A 600 -71.68 28.40 15.88
C LYS A 600 -70.57 28.31 14.77
N GLU A 601 -70.54 27.33 13.86
CA GLU A 601 -71.47 26.24 13.53
C GLU A 601 -70.74 25.02 12.91
N GLN A 602 -71.39 23.85 12.87
CA GLN A 602 -70.95 22.61 12.18
C GLN A 602 -71.39 22.66 10.68
N HIS A 603 -71.25 21.70 9.76
CA HIS A 603 -71.11 20.23 9.72
C HIS A 603 -70.56 19.83 8.31
N LEU A 604 -70.34 18.58 7.84
CA LEU A 604 -70.58 17.20 8.32
C LEU A 604 -69.45 16.25 7.75
N GLN A 605 -69.75 14.97 7.57
CA GLN A 605 -68.99 13.91 6.87
C GLN A 605 -70.01 12.94 6.17
N PRO A 606 -69.78 11.62 6.01
CA PRO A 606 -69.17 10.90 4.87
C PRO A 606 -70.18 9.83 4.30
N PRO A 607 -69.92 8.50 4.20
CA PRO A 607 -68.82 7.69 3.62
C PRO A 607 -69.33 6.67 2.55
N LYS A 608 -68.46 5.79 2.00
CA LYS A 608 -68.58 4.31 2.17
C LYS A 608 -67.43 3.47 1.58
N GLU A 609 -67.37 2.22 2.04
CA GLU A 609 -66.28 1.25 1.92
C GLU A 609 -66.53 0.11 0.88
N HIS A 610 -65.58 -0.84 0.84
CA HIS A 610 -65.74 -2.30 0.56
C HIS A 610 -65.80 -2.73 -0.93
N ARG A 611 -65.34 -3.93 -1.36
CA ARG A 611 -64.44 -4.99 -0.80
C ARG A 611 -64.28 -6.13 -1.85
N THR A 612 -63.12 -6.80 -1.96
CA THR A 612 -62.93 -8.20 -2.50
C THR A 612 -63.35 -8.50 -3.96
N SER A 613 -62.90 -9.54 -4.70
CA SER A 613 -61.80 -10.54 -4.57
C SER A 613 -61.66 -11.39 -5.85
N ALA A 614 -60.48 -11.98 -6.06
CA ALA A 614 -60.23 -13.31 -6.66
C ALA A 614 -60.35 -13.54 -8.19
N SER A 615 -59.27 -14.11 -8.77
CA SER A 615 -59.16 -15.35 -9.59
C SER A 615 -60.20 -15.65 -10.71
N ASP A 616 -59.88 -16.25 -11.86
CA ASP A 616 -58.62 -16.75 -12.45
C ASP A 616 -58.90 -17.08 -13.95
N VAL A 617 -57.86 -17.44 -14.74
CA VAL A 617 -57.97 -18.27 -15.98
C VAL A 617 -58.81 -17.64 -17.13
N ASP A 618 -58.27 -17.38 -18.34
CA ASP A 618 -57.97 -18.45 -19.30
C ASP A 618 -56.99 -18.06 -20.43
N THR A 619 -56.50 -19.08 -21.14
CA THR A 619 -55.55 -19.02 -22.27
C THR A 619 -56.17 -18.66 -23.62
N ASP A 620 -55.42 -17.98 -24.53
CA ASP A 620 -55.04 -18.61 -25.81
C ASP A 620 -54.00 -17.85 -26.69
N ASN A 621 -52.93 -18.59 -27.03
CA ASN A 621 -52.21 -18.77 -28.30
C ASN A 621 -51.85 -17.67 -29.36
N ASN A 622 -50.67 -17.92 -29.96
CA ASN A 622 -50.15 -17.51 -31.30
C ASN A 622 -49.74 -16.02 -31.49
N CYS A 623 -48.71 -15.66 -32.28
CA CYS A 623 -47.95 -16.43 -33.30
C CYS A 623 -46.49 -15.91 -33.54
N LEU A 624 -45.70 -16.74 -34.21
CA LEU A 624 -44.38 -16.57 -34.88
C LEU A 624 -43.71 -15.17 -35.02
N GLY A 625 -42.36 -15.16 -35.03
CA GLY A 625 -41.65 -14.66 -36.24
C GLY A 625 -40.30 -13.93 -36.10
N THR A 626 -39.19 -14.68 -36.14
CA THR A 626 -38.01 -14.48 -37.02
C THR A 626 -37.25 -13.13 -37.08
N GLU A 627 -36.05 -13.11 -36.47
CA GLU A 627 -34.70 -12.92 -37.08
C GLU A 627 -34.33 -11.75 -38.04
N LEU A 628 -33.02 -11.42 -38.04
CA LEU A 628 -32.23 -10.54 -38.93
C LEU A 628 -32.32 -9.01 -38.66
N ALA A 629 -31.21 -8.24 -38.68
CA ALA A 629 -29.81 -8.54 -39.01
C ALA A 629 -28.81 -7.78 -38.12
#